data_AF-A0A351Z2N1-F1
#
_entry.id   AF-A0A351Z2N1-F1
#
_cell.length_a   1.000
_cell.length_b   1.000
_cell.length_c   1.000
_cell.angle_alpha   90.00
_cell.angle_beta   90.00
_cell.angle_gamma   90.00
#
_symmetry.space_group_name_H-M   'P 1'
#
loop_
_entity.id
_entity.type
_entity.pdbx_description
1 polymer ?
#
loop_
_entity_poly.entity_id
_entity_poly.type
_entity_poly.pdbx_seq_one_letter_code
_entity_poly.pdbx_strand_id
1 'polypeptide(L)'
;LLALATGSGKTFIAVNLLKRISDAGQFTRALFVCDRDELRTQALKAFQNVFGSDAAEVYRKSDGANNAKNARIHIATYQTLGIDNENGDANFLTTYYPENYFTHIVIDECHRSAWGKWSQVLTRNRSAAQIGLTATPRRLVESLKRQTEERKAASPEELPLAAEKGAIIKPIRSIDPRMPYGAAKEVLADVEITANNLAYFGEPAYEYDIAQAIEDGYLAACEIQKG
;
A
#
# COMPACT_ATOMS: atom_id res chain seq x y z
N LEU A 1 -2.29 3.57 -8.08
CA LEU A 1 -1.80 3.72 -6.68
C LEU A 1 -2.27 5.06 -6.10
N LEU A 2 -2.57 5.17 -4.79
CA LEU A 2 -2.78 6.44 -4.07
C LEU A 2 -1.71 6.60 -2.99
N ALA A 3 -0.86 7.63 -3.10
CA ALA A 3 0.17 7.95 -2.10
C ALA A 3 -0.33 9.09 -1.21
N LEU A 4 -0.53 8.81 0.08
CA LEU A 4 -1.29 9.67 0.99
C LEU A 4 -0.61 9.72 2.35
N ALA A 5 -0.23 10.90 2.84
CA ALA A 5 0.45 11.09 4.11
C ALA A 5 -0.19 10.29 5.27
N THR A 6 0.62 9.82 6.21
CA THR A 6 0.09 9.26 7.47
C THR A 6 -0.79 10.30 8.16
N GLY A 7 -1.99 9.90 8.59
CA GLY A 7 -2.96 10.82 9.20
C GLY A 7 -3.83 11.60 8.21
N SER A 8 -3.61 11.52 6.89
CA SER A 8 -4.42 12.25 5.90
C SER A 8 -5.79 11.61 5.57
N GLY A 9 -6.26 10.64 6.37
CA GLY A 9 -7.56 10.00 6.16
C GLY A 9 -7.63 8.96 5.05
N LYS A 10 -6.60 8.11 4.85
CA LYS A 10 -6.60 7.00 3.87
C LYS A 10 -7.88 6.16 3.89
N THR A 11 -8.29 5.69 5.07
CA THR A 11 -9.54 4.92 5.25
C THR A 11 -10.78 5.72 4.85
N PHE A 12 -10.83 7.02 5.18
CA PHE A 12 -11.92 7.89 4.77
C PHE A 12 -12.01 8.04 3.25
N ILE A 13 -10.86 8.17 2.57
CA ILE A 13 -10.78 8.20 1.11
C ILE A 13 -11.25 6.87 0.52
N ALA A 14 -10.83 5.73 1.08
CA ALA A 14 -11.26 4.40 0.64
C ALA A 14 -12.78 4.23 0.70
N VAL A 15 -13.39 4.60 1.83
CA VAL A 15 -14.84 4.53 2.04
C VAL A 15 -15.58 5.38 1.02
N ASN A 16 -15.17 6.64 0.84
CA ASN A 16 -15.83 7.56 -0.09
C ASN A 16 -15.62 7.19 -1.55
N LEU A 17 -14.46 6.66 -1.90
CA LEU A 17 -14.18 6.13 -3.23
C LEU A 17 -15.14 4.99 -3.56
N LEU A 18 -15.21 3.97 -2.69
CA LEU A 18 -16.14 2.86 -2.88
C LEU A 18 -17.60 3.32 -2.86
N LYS A 19 -17.94 4.35 -2.08
CA LYS A 19 -19.30 4.92 -2.05
C LYS A 19 -19.67 5.52 -3.40
N ARG A 20 -18.79 6.33 -4.00
CA ARG A 20 -19.03 6.90 -5.33
C ARG A 20 -19.19 5.84 -6.42
N ILE A 21 -18.36 4.81 -6.38
CA ILE A 21 -18.46 3.66 -7.31
C ILE A 21 -19.79 2.91 -7.10
N SER A 22 -20.22 2.77 -5.84
CA SER A 22 -21.50 2.15 -5.50
C SER A 22 -22.69 2.96 -5.99
N ASP A 23 -22.65 4.27 -5.81
CA ASP A 23 -23.69 5.19 -6.30
C ASP A 23 -23.76 5.21 -7.83
N ALA A 24 -22.65 4.94 -8.52
CA ALA A 24 -22.60 4.75 -9.97
C ALA A 24 -23.09 3.38 -10.45
N GLY A 25 -23.49 2.47 -9.55
CA GLY A 25 -23.98 1.13 -9.88
C GLY A 25 -22.89 0.13 -10.33
N GLN A 26 -21.62 0.46 -10.17
CA GLN A 26 -20.49 -0.38 -10.60
C GLN A 26 -19.92 -1.27 -9.48
N PHE A 27 -20.53 -1.22 -8.30
CA PHE A 27 -20.07 -1.90 -7.10
C PHE A 27 -20.89 -3.18 -6.85
N THR A 28 -20.28 -4.36 -6.93
CA THR A 28 -20.95 -5.62 -6.55
C THR A 28 -20.42 -6.12 -5.22
N ARG A 29 -19.11 -6.41 -5.18
CA ARG A 29 -18.37 -6.87 -4.00
C ARG A 29 -17.01 -6.21 -3.93
N ALA A 30 -16.62 -5.81 -2.73
CA ALA A 30 -15.30 -5.26 -2.46
C ALA A 30 -14.60 -5.93 -1.28
N LEU A 31 -13.27 -5.93 -1.36
CA LEU A 31 -12.37 -6.34 -0.29
C LEU A 31 -11.53 -5.14 0.14
N PHE A 32 -11.55 -4.83 1.42
CA PHE A 32 -10.63 -3.89 2.05
C PHE A 32 -9.65 -4.69 2.93
N VAL A 33 -8.35 -4.58 2.64
CA VAL A 33 -7.29 -5.28 3.39
C VAL A 33 -6.46 -4.26 4.17
N CYS A 34 -6.16 -4.57 5.43
CA CYS A 34 -5.29 -3.77 6.29
C CYS A 34 -4.31 -4.65 7.08
N ASP A 35 -3.31 -4.04 7.71
CA ASP A 35 -2.20 -4.76 8.35
C ASP A 35 -2.55 -5.41 9.69
N ARG A 36 -3.46 -4.80 10.47
CA ARG A 36 -3.70 -5.15 11.89
C ARG A 36 -5.18 -5.15 12.26
N ASP A 37 -5.53 -5.92 13.29
CA ASP A 37 -6.91 -6.06 13.75
C ASP A 37 -7.49 -4.75 14.31
N GLU A 38 -6.65 -3.90 14.92
CA GLU A 38 -7.09 -2.57 15.38
C GLU A 38 -7.46 -1.68 14.19
N LEU A 39 -6.67 -1.73 13.12
CA LEU A 39 -6.95 -1.00 11.88
C LEU A 39 -8.20 -1.56 11.18
N ARG A 40 -8.39 -2.89 11.20
CA ARG A 40 -9.61 -3.54 10.70
C ARG A 40 -10.85 -3.05 11.44
N THR A 41 -10.75 -2.97 12.77
CA THR A 41 -11.85 -2.52 13.63
C THR A 41 -12.22 -1.06 13.36
N GLN A 42 -11.21 -0.20 13.17
CA GLN A 42 -11.43 1.20 12.80
C GLN A 42 -12.04 1.33 11.40
N ALA A 43 -11.52 0.58 10.42
CA ALA A 43 -12.07 0.55 9.08
C ALA A 43 -13.52 0.04 9.07
N LEU A 44 -13.83 -1.01 9.83
CA LEU A 44 -15.18 -1.55 9.97
C LEU A 44 -16.18 -0.48 10.39
N LYS A 45 -15.85 0.28 11.44
CA LYS A 45 -16.70 1.40 11.89
C LYS A 45 -16.89 2.45 10.79
N ALA A 46 -15.80 2.84 10.12
CA ALA A 46 -15.85 3.82 9.04
C ALA A 46 -16.73 3.36 7.87
N PHE A 47 -16.61 2.09 7.46
CA PHE A 47 -17.43 1.51 6.40
C PHE A 47 -18.89 1.33 6.83
N GLN A 48 -19.16 0.85 8.03
CA GLN A 48 -20.53 0.67 8.52
C GLN A 48 -21.29 1.99 8.68
N ASN A 49 -20.60 3.09 8.97
CA ASN A 49 -21.21 4.41 8.99
C ASN A 49 -21.78 4.84 7.63
N VAL A 50 -21.25 4.31 6.52
CA VAL A 50 -21.66 4.68 5.15
C VAL A 50 -22.49 3.58 4.48
N PHE A 51 -22.18 2.32 4.75
CA PHE A 51 -22.76 1.14 4.09
C PHE A 51 -23.64 0.29 5.02
N GLY A 52 -23.71 0.60 6.31
CA GLY A 52 -24.49 -0.17 7.26
C GLY A 52 -24.07 -1.65 7.30
N SER A 53 -25.05 -2.55 7.25
CA SER A 53 -24.83 -4.00 7.26
C SER A 53 -24.19 -4.57 5.99
N ASP A 54 -24.05 -3.76 4.92
CA ASP A 54 -23.33 -4.19 3.71
C ASP A 54 -21.82 -4.27 3.93
N ALA A 55 -21.30 -3.82 5.09
CA ALA A 55 -19.92 -3.96 5.50
C ALA A 55 -19.75 -4.88 6.71
N ALA A 56 -18.87 -5.88 6.58
CA ALA A 56 -18.59 -6.83 7.65
C ALA A 56 -17.10 -7.21 7.71
N GLU A 57 -16.63 -7.47 8.93
CA GLU A 57 -15.31 -8.03 9.13
C GLU A 57 -15.24 -9.51 8.75
N VAL A 58 -14.10 -9.91 8.20
CA VAL A 58 -13.81 -11.26 7.77
C VAL A 58 -13.20 -12.05 8.93
N TYR A 59 -13.89 -13.13 9.32
CA TYR A 59 -13.36 -14.16 10.22
C TYR A 59 -14.16 -15.46 10.06
N ARG A 60 -13.60 -16.57 10.54
CA ARG A 60 -14.26 -17.88 10.58
C ARG A 60 -15.11 -17.97 11.84
N LYS A 61 -16.42 -18.19 11.68
CA LYS A 61 -17.34 -18.47 12.78
C LYS A 61 -17.13 -19.87 13.34
N SER A 62 -17.67 -20.12 14.53
CA SER A 62 -17.62 -21.44 15.19
C SER A 62 -18.30 -22.55 14.39
N ASP A 63 -19.30 -22.20 13.57
CA ASP A 63 -19.99 -23.11 12.64
C ASP A 63 -19.20 -23.37 11.34
N GLY A 64 -18.00 -22.80 11.20
CA GLY A 64 -17.18 -22.90 10.00
C GLY A 64 -17.63 -21.99 8.86
N ALA A 65 -18.59 -21.08 9.06
CA ALA A 65 -18.98 -20.11 8.04
C ALA A 65 -18.08 -18.86 8.03
N ASN A 66 -17.98 -18.20 6.88
CA ASN A 66 -17.41 -16.85 6.79
C ASN A 66 -18.41 -15.83 7.35
N ASN A 67 -17.99 -15.03 8.33
CA ASN A 67 -18.84 -13.97 8.90
C ASN A 67 -19.35 -12.98 7.84
N ALA A 68 -18.49 -12.59 6.90
CA ALA A 68 -18.79 -11.58 5.90
C ALA A 68 -19.58 -12.11 4.68
N LYS A 69 -20.02 -13.38 4.68
CA LYS A 69 -20.62 -14.04 3.49
C LYS A 69 -21.81 -13.28 2.86
N ASN A 70 -22.57 -12.56 3.68
CA ASN A 70 -23.76 -11.81 3.25
C ASN A 70 -23.48 -10.31 3.02
N ALA A 71 -22.28 -9.83 3.35
CA ALA A 71 -21.89 -8.45 3.13
C ALA A 71 -21.44 -8.25 1.67
N ARG A 72 -21.47 -7.00 1.21
CA ARG A 72 -20.86 -6.60 -0.08
C ARG A 72 -19.43 -6.12 0.11
N ILE A 73 -19.11 -5.55 1.27
CA ILE A 73 -17.78 -5.07 1.64
C ILE A 73 -17.21 -6.00 2.71
N HIS A 74 -16.13 -6.67 2.36
CA HIS A 74 -15.40 -7.58 3.21
C HIS A 74 -14.16 -6.85 3.74
N ILE A 75 -14.04 -6.74 5.06
CA ILE A 75 -12.95 -6.00 5.70
C ILE A 75 -12.07 -7.02 6.41
N ALA A 76 -10.82 -7.14 5.96
CA ALA A 76 -9.93 -8.24 6.34
C ALA A 76 -8.54 -7.72 6.73
N THR A 77 -7.81 -8.56 7.46
CA THR A 77 -6.35 -8.46 7.58
C THR A 77 -5.68 -9.55 6.75
N TYR A 78 -4.39 -9.40 6.47
CA TYR A 78 -3.60 -10.45 5.82
C TYR A 78 -3.68 -11.79 6.58
N GLN A 79 -3.66 -11.75 7.91
CA GLN A 79 -3.73 -12.91 8.79
C GLN A 79 -5.10 -13.60 8.65
N THR A 80 -6.21 -12.85 8.63
CA THR A 80 -7.54 -13.45 8.46
C THR A 80 -7.74 -14.15 7.12
N LEU A 81 -7.01 -13.72 6.09
CA LEU A 81 -7.04 -14.34 4.77
C LEU A 81 -6.05 -15.52 4.65
N GLY A 82 -5.16 -15.71 5.64
CA GLY A 82 -4.11 -16.74 5.65
C GLY A 82 -2.95 -16.45 4.69
N ILE A 83 -2.65 -15.17 4.45
CA ILE A 83 -1.69 -14.70 3.43
C ILE A 83 -0.59 -13.80 4.00
N ASP A 84 -0.44 -13.76 5.31
CA ASP A 84 0.50 -12.91 6.06
C ASP A 84 1.96 -13.37 5.95
N ASN A 85 2.21 -14.62 5.57
CA ASN A 85 3.55 -15.16 5.37
C ASN A 85 3.59 -16.29 4.32
N GLU A 86 4.78 -16.71 3.89
CA GLU A 86 4.97 -17.77 2.89
C GLU A 86 4.51 -19.16 3.35
N ASN A 87 4.37 -19.39 4.66
CA ASN A 87 3.87 -20.64 5.23
C ASN A 87 2.34 -20.64 5.42
N GLY A 88 1.68 -19.48 5.30
CA GLY A 88 0.23 -19.35 5.40
C GLY A 88 -0.45 -20.21 4.34
N ASP A 89 -1.45 -20.99 4.71
CA ASP A 89 -2.09 -21.94 3.79
C ASP A 89 -3.06 -21.26 2.80
N ALA A 90 -3.27 -19.93 2.90
CA ALA A 90 -4.28 -19.16 2.19
C ALA A 90 -5.67 -19.82 2.21
N ASN A 91 -5.92 -20.66 3.21
CA ASN A 91 -7.05 -21.57 3.23
C ASN A 91 -8.34 -20.79 3.39
N PHE A 92 -8.35 -19.71 4.16
CA PHE A 92 -9.51 -18.84 4.24
C PHE A 92 -9.82 -18.18 2.87
N LEU A 93 -8.82 -17.55 2.24
CA LEU A 93 -9.01 -16.89 0.94
C LEU A 93 -9.53 -17.88 -0.11
N THR A 94 -8.86 -19.02 -0.26
CA THR A 94 -9.18 -20.01 -1.29
C THR A 94 -10.46 -20.79 -1.02
N THR A 95 -10.82 -21.03 0.25
CA THR A 95 -12.05 -21.73 0.64
C THR A 95 -13.30 -20.89 0.41
N TYR A 96 -13.28 -19.62 0.81
CA TYR A 96 -14.51 -18.80 0.81
C TYR A 96 -14.63 -17.86 -0.39
N TYR A 97 -13.53 -17.58 -1.10
CA TYR A 97 -13.52 -16.63 -2.21
C TYR A 97 -13.02 -17.31 -3.49
N PRO A 98 -13.95 -17.67 -4.40
CA PRO A 98 -13.64 -18.07 -5.77
C PRO A 98 -12.81 -17.02 -6.51
N GLU A 99 -12.24 -17.40 -7.66
CA GLU A 99 -11.58 -16.42 -8.53
C GLU A 99 -12.56 -15.35 -9.01
N ASN A 100 -12.08 -14.11 -9.11
CA ASN A 100 -12.85 -12.93 -9.49
C ASN A 100 -14.12 -12.70 -8.64
N TYR A 101 -14.09 -13.14 -7.38
CA TYR A 101 -15.20 -12.91 -6.44
C TYR A 101 -15.39 -11.42 -6.13
N PHE A 102 -14.30 -10.65 -6.09
CA PHE A 102 -14.35 -9.22 -5.83
C PHE A 102 -14.24 -8.43 -7.14
N THR A 103 -15.03 -7.36 -7.24
CA THR A 103 -14.90 -6.38 -8.34
C THR A 103 -14.01 -5.20 -7.98
N HIS A 104 -13.80 -4.97 -6.67
CA HIS A 104 -12.99 -3.87 -6.17
C HIS A 104 -12.14 -4.37 -5.01
N ILE A 105 -10.85 -4.06 -5.02
CA ILE A 105 -9.93 -4.43 -3.95
C ILE A 105 -9.17 -3.18 -3.55
N VAL A 106 -9.22 -2.85 -2.27
CA VAL A 106 -8.45 -1.76 -1.67
C VAL A 106 -7.48 -2.37 -0.66
N ILE A 107 -6.20 -2.05 -0.80
CA ILE A 107 -5.14 -2.53 0.08
C ILE A 107 -4.53 -1.33 0.79
N ASP A 108 -4.75 -1.24 2.09
CA ASP A 108 -4.11 -0.26 2.95
C ASP A 108 -2.70 -0.71 3.34
N GLU A 109 -1.81 0.28 3.43
CA GLU A 109 -0.36 0.09 3.60
C GLU A 109 0.22 -0.96 2.64
N CYS A 110 -0.10 -0.84 1.35
CA CYS A 110 0.33 -1.79 0.31
C CYS A 110 1.86 -1.91 0.18
N HIS A 111 2.63 -1.02 0.82
CA HIS A 111 4.08 -1.11 0.94
C HIS A 111 4.58 -2.09 1.99
N ARG A 112 3.81 -2.43 3.03
CA ARG A 112 4.30 -3.36 4.06
C ARG A 112 4.42 -4.79 3.56
N SER A 113 3.87 -5.05 2.39
CA SER A 113 3.70 -6.37 1.83
C SER A 113 4.79 -6.61 0.80
N ALA A 114 5.95 -7.10 1.23
CA ALA A 114 6.91 -7.71 0.31
C ALA A 114 6.14 -8.72 -0.56
N TRP A 115 6.29 -8.62 -1.88
CA TRP A 115 5.48 -9.35 -2.86
C TRP A 115 5.53 -10.85 -2.55
N GLY A 116 4.45 -11.41 -1.99
CA GLY A 116 4.41 -12.73 -1.37
C GLY A 116 3.04 -13.38 -1.53
N LYS A 117 2.62 -14.26 -0.60
CA LYS A 117 1.31 -14.94 -0.70
C LYS A 117 0.12 -13.98 -0.75
N TRP A 118 0.23 -12.77 -0.21
CA TRP A 118 -0.84 -11.77 -0.31
C TRP A 118 -1.15 -11.34 -1.75
N SER A 119 -0.17 -11.43 -2.67
CA SER A 119 -0.39 -11.19 -4.10
C SER A 119 -1.46 -12.13 -4.69
N GLN A 120 -1.77 -13.26 -4.03
CA GLN A 120 -2.87 -14.14 -4.39
C GLN A 120 -4.22 -13.43 -4.36
N VAL A 121 -4.44 -12.48 -3.44
CA VAL A 121 -5.68 -11.69 -3.41
C VAL A 121 -5.88 -10.97 -4.74
N LEU A 122 -4.81 -10.38 -5.27
CA LEU A 122 -4.86 -9.58 -6.48
C LEU A 122 -4.83 -10.45 -7.74
N THR A 123 -3.94 -11.44 -7.80
CA THR A 123 -3.78 -12.33 -8.96
C THR A 123 -4.97 -13.27 -9.17
N ARG A 124 -5.74 -13.61 -8.13
CA ARG A 124 -7.02 -14.35 -8.25
C ARG A 124 -8.19 -13.46 -8.67
N ASN A 125 -8.06 -12.14 -8.61
CA ASN A 125 -9.11 -11.18 -8.92
C ASN A 125 -8.64 -10.19 -10.01
N ARG A 126 -8.11 -10.71 -11.12
CA ARG A 126 -7.53 -9.88 -12.21
C ARG A 126 -8.52 -8.94 -12.88
N SER A 127 -9.82 -9.25 -12.81
CA SER A 127 -10.88 -8.40 -13.34
C SER A 127 -11.32 -7.29 -12.39
N ALA A 128 -10.83 -7.31 -11.13
CA ALA A 128 -11.16 -6.29 -10.16
C ALA A 128 -10.43 -4.97 -10.45
N ALA A 129 -11.06 -3.85 -10.11
CA ALA A 129 -10.34 -2.61 -9.89
C ALA A 129 -9.50 -2.73 -8.60
N GLN A 130 -8.18 -2.61 -8.71
CA GLN A 130 -7.24 -2.85 -7.61
C GLN A 130 -6.53 -1.54 -7.22
N ILE A 131 -6.72 -1.12 -5.97
CA ILE A 131 -6.32 0.17 -5.45
C ILE A 131 -5.37 -0.05 -4.27
N GLY A 132 -4.11 0.34 -4.42
CA GLY A 132 -3.16 0.43 -3.31
C GLY A 132 -3.25 1.80 -2.63
N LEU A 133 -3.28 1.83 -1.30
CA LEU A 133 -3.09 3.01 -0.48
C LEU A 133 -1.77 2.88 0.27
N THR A 134 -0.97 3.93 0.27
CA THR A 134 0.32 3.90 0.96
C THR A 134 0.68 5.28 1.50
N ALA A 135 1.29 5.31 2.69
CA ALA A 135 1.85 6.53 3.24
C ALA A 135 2.94 7.17 2.38
N THR A 136 3.84 6.34 1.84
CA THR A 136 4.98 6.77 1.02
C THR A 136 5.78 5.54 0.62
N PRO A 137 6.13 5.36 -0.67
CA PRO A 137 7.32 4.61 -1.06
C PRO A 137 8.57 5.52 -1.13
N ARG A 138 8.39 6.85 -1.28
CA ARG A 138 9.45 7.78 -1.72
C ARG A 138 10.44 8.25 -0.64
N ARG A 139 10.14 8.07 0.66
CA ARG A 139 10.92 8.72 1.73
C ARG A 139 12.39 8.25 1.80
N LEU A 140 12.69 7.06 1.31
CA LEU A 140 14.09 6.61 1.19
C LEU A 140 14.79 7.06 -0.09
N VAL A 141 14.08 7.10 -1.22
CA VAL A 141 14.69 7.47 -2.51
C VAL A 141 15.13 8.93 -2.51
N GLU A 142 14.36 9.81 -1.88
CA GLU A 142 14.62 11.25 -1.86
C GLU A 142 15.75 11.63 -0.88
N SER A 143 15.82 10.98 0.28
CA SER A 143 16.94 11.13 1.21
C SER A 143 18.26 10.61 0.61
N LEU A 144 18.21 9.55 -0.20
CA LEU A 144 19.36 9.05 -0.96
C LEU A 144 19.78 9.99 -2.09
N LYS A 145 18.83 10.57 -2.85
CA LYS A 145 19.15 11.57 -3.88
C LYS A 145 19.85 12.78 -3.27
N ARG A 146 19.32 13.30 -2.16
CA ARG A 146 19.92 14.45 -1.46
C ARG A 146 21.32 14.13 -0.93
N GLN A 147 21.52 12.96 -0.33
CA GLN A 147 22.86 12.52 0.11
C GLN A 147 23.84 12.31 -1.06
N THR A 148 23.35 11.87 -2.22
CA THR A 148 24.15 11.68 -3.43
C THR A 148 24.53 13.02 -4.07
N GLU A 149 23.62 13.99 -4.07
CA GLU A 149 23.84 15.36 -4.55
C GLU A 149 24.78 16.13 -3.63
N GLU A 150 24.62 16.01 -2.30
CA GLU A 150 25.54 16.56 -1.30
C GLU A 150 26.95 15.96 -1.44
N ARG A 151 27.09 14.65 -1.73
CA ARG A 151 28.39 14.01 -2.04
C ARG A 151 29.00 14.47 -3.36
N LYS A 152 28.19 14.64 -4.41
CA LYS A 152 28.65 15.15 -5.72
C LYS A 152 29.12 16.60 -5.62
N ALA A 153 28.42 17.42 -4.83
CA ALA A 153 28.83 18.79 -4.55
C ALA A 153 30.14 18.88 -3.73
N ALA A 154 30.43 17.85 -2.92
CA ALA A 154 31.64 17.78 -2.08
C ALA A 154 32.89 17.20 -2.79
N SER A 155 32.79 16.73 -4.04
CA SER A 155 33.94 16.18 -4.79
C SER A 155 33.86 16.49 -6.30
N PRO A 156 34.40 17.65 -6.74
CA PRO A 156 34.37 18.04 -8.14
C PRO A 156 35.56 17.45 -8.91
N GLU A 157 35.52 16.17 -9.25
CA GLU A 157 36.39 15.61 -10.31
C GLU A 157 35.55 14.83 -11.34
N GLU A 158 35.43 15.48 -12.51
CA GLU A 158 35.05 15.06 -13.88
C GLU A 158 34.06 13.89 -14.09
N LEU A 159 32.86 14.22 -14.59
CA LEU A 159 31.94 13.30 -15.29
C LEU A 159 31.94 13.64 -16.80
N PRO A 160 32.29 12.70 -17.70
CA PRO A 160 32.17 12.93 -19.13
C PRO A 160 30.72 13.10 -19.57
N LEU A 161 30.55 14.00 -20.53
CA LEU A 161 29.32 14.42 -21.19
C LEU A 161 28.58 13.24 -21.87
N ALA A 162 27.41 12.87 -21.36
CA ALA A 162 26.40 12.13 -22.13
C ALA A 162 25.00 12.38 -21.54
N ALA A 163 24.41 13.52 -21.90
CA ALA A 163 22.97 13.68 -21.88
C ALA A 163 22.43 13.14 -23.21
N GLU A 164 21.60 12.10 -23.18
CA GLU A 164 20.43 11.99 -24.05
C GLU A 164 19.52 10.80 -23.70
N LYS A 165 18.21 11.10 -23.64
CA LYS A 165 17.02 10.25 -23.84
C LYS A 165 16.65 9.22 -22.76
N GLY A 166 15.52 9.51 -22.11
CA GLY A 166 14.59 8.53 -21.52
C GLY A 166 15.07 7.91 -20.22
N ALA A 167 14.61 8.44 -19.07
CA ALA A 167 14.87 7.86 -17.76
C ALA A 167 14.11 6.54 -17.58
N ILE A 168 14.63 5.47 -18.20
CA ILE A 168 14.39 4.10 -17.77
C ILE A 168 15.19 3.96 -16.48
N ILE A 169 14.51 3.78 -15.35
CA ILE A 169 15.14 3.41 -14.08
C ILE A 169 15.85 2.07 -14.34
N LYS A 170 17.16 2.11 -14.55
CA LYS A 170 17.97 0.89 -14.60
C LYS A 170 17.96 0.27 -13.20
N PRO A 171 17.79 -1.05 -13.06
CA PRO A 171 17.94 -1.70 -11.77
C PRO A 171 19.34 -1.40 -11.24
N ILE A 172 19.41 -0.91 -10.00
CA ILE A 172 20.67 -0.61 -9.31
C ILE A 172 21.44 -1.93 -9.20
N ARG A 173 22.34 -2.21 -10.15
CA ARG A 173 23.20 -3.41 -10.18
C ARG A 173 24.66 -3.14 -9.81
N SER A 174 24.96 -1.98 -9.22
CA SER A 174 26.31 -1.70 -8.70
C SER A 174 26.21 -1.04 -7.33
N ILE A 175 26.52 -1.82 -6.30
CA ILE A 175 26.63 -1.38 -4.91
C ILE A 175 27.94 -0.59 -4.78
N ASP A 176 27.88 0.65 -4.28
CA ASP A 176 29.07 1.38 -3.84
C ASP A 176 29.61 0.69 -2.56
N PRO A 177 30.85 0.16 -2.57
CA PRO A 177 31.43 -0.54 -1.42
C PRO A 177 31.68 0.34 -0.18
N ARG A 178 31.37 1.65 -0.23
CA ARG A 178 31.54 2.60 0.87
C ARG A 178 30.25 2.91 1.65
N MET A 179 29.17 2.16 1.44
CA MET A 179 27.92 2.35 2.17
C MET A 179 28.02 1.78 3.60
N PRO A 180 27.63 2.53 4.66
CA PRO A 180 27.76 2.06 6.03
C PRO A 180 26.94 0.77 6.26
N TYR A 181 27.61 -0.22 6.85
CA TYR A 181 27.13 -1.58 7.13
C TYR A 181 25.92 -1.53 8.08
N GLY A 182 24.71 -1.44 7.52
CA GLY A 182 23.45 -1.38 8.28
C GLY A 182 22.33 -0.69 7.49
N ALA A 183 22.60 0.53 7.00
CA ALA A 183 21.64 1.31 6.21
C ALA A 183 21.34 0.66 4.84
N ALA A 184 22.32 -0.02 4.25
CA ALA A 184 22.17 -0.60 2.91
C ALA A 184 21.04 -1.65 2.82
N LYS A 185 20.81 -2.47 3.86
CA LYS A 185 19.83 -3.57 3.78
C LYS A 185 18.39 -3.07 3.89
N GLU A 186 18.13 -2.18 4.83
CA GLU A 186 16.81 -1.51 4.98
C GLU A 186 16.50 -0.68 3.73
N VAL A 187 17.51 0.02 3.21
CA VAL A 187 17.39 0.77 1.96
C VAL A 187 17.03 -0.10 0.77
N LEU A 188 17.69 -1.24 0.61
CA LEU A 188 17.41 -2.16 -0.48
C LEU A 188 15.99 -2.76 -0.36
N ALA A 189 15.57 -3.11 0.85
CA ALA A 189 14.23 -3.63 1.11
C ALA A 189 13.14 -2.59 0.75
N ASP A 190 13.33 -1.33 1.12
CA ASP A 190 12.38 -0.25 0.81
C ASP A 190 12.33 0.06 -0.70
N VAL A 191 13.48 0.01 -1.38
CA VAL A 191 13.56 0.17 -2.84
C VAL A 191 12.83 -0.98 -3.54
N GLU A 192 13.02 -2.21 -3.07
CA GLU A 192 12.36 -3.40 -3.61
C GLU A 192 10.83 -3.35 -3.40
N ILE A 193 10.39 -2.99 -2.19
CA ILE A 193 8.98 -2.75 -1.88
C ILE A 193 8.37 -1.69 -2.81
N THR A 194 9.09 -0.58 -2.99
CA THR A 194 8.65 0.52 -3.86
C THR A 194 8.53 0.07 -5.31
N ALA A 195 9.53 -0.66 -5.81
CA ALA A 195 9.53 -1.20 -7.16
C ALA A 195 8.37 -2.17 -7.39
N ASN A 196 8.10 -3.06 -6.43
CA ASN A 196 6.99 -4.01 -6.50
C ASN A 196 5.63 -3.32 -6.53
N ASN A 197 5.45 -2.26 -5.72
CA ASN A 197 4.23 -1.46 -5.72
C ASN A 197 3.98 -0.76 -7.05
N LEU A 198 5.00 -0.11 -7.61
CA LEU A 198 4.90 0.58 -8.89
C LEU A 198 4.69 -0.40 -10.04
N ALA A 199 5.40 -1.53 -10.03
CA ALA A 199 5.22 -2.59 -11.02
C ALA A 199 3.79 -3.13 -11.05
N TYR A 200 3.12 -3.17 -9.89
CA TYR A 200 1.79 -3.74 -9.77
C TYR A 200 0.66 -2.72 -9.92
N PHE A 201 0.68 -1.65 -9.12
CA PHE A 201 -0.39 -0.64 -9.08
C PHE A 201 -0.17 0.53 -10.04
N GLY A 202 0.95 0.54 -10.77
CA GLY A 202 1.37 1.63 -11.63
C GLY A 202 1.81 2.88 -10.86
N GLU A 203 2.10 3.93 -11.62
CA GLU A 203 2.38 5.25 -11.07
C GLU A 203 1.19 5.75 -10.21
N PRO A 204 1.47 6.54 -9.15
CA PRO A 204 0.42 7.17 -8.36
C PRO A 204 -0.53 8.01 -9.22
N ALA A 205 -1.82 7.72 -9.12
CA ALA A 205 -2.86 8.52 -9.76
C ALA A 205 -3.12 9.83 -8.98
N TYR A 206 -2.73 9.86 -7.71
CA TYR A 206 -2.79 11.01 -6.82
C TYR A 206 -1.73 10.87 -5.72
N GLU A 207 -1.07 11.98 -5.41
CA GLU A 207 -0.09 12.10 -4.34
C GLU A 207 -0.48 13.26 -3.42
N TYR A 208 -0.48 13.01 -2.12
CA TYR A 208 -0.68 14.03 -1.09
C TYR A 208 0.30 13.75 0.04
N ASP A 209 1.42 14.46 0.02
CA ASP A 209 2.53 14.21 0.92
C ASP A 209 2.38 14.96 2.25
N ILE A 210 3.32 14.71 3.17
CA ILE A 210 3.33 15.34 4.49
C ILE A 210 3.55 16.86 4.39
N ALA A 211 4.34 17.33 3.42
CA ALA A 211 4.65 18.75 3.28
C ALA A 211 3.40 19.52 2.84
N GLN A 212 2.70 19.03 1.82
CA GLN A 212 1.42 19.59 1.38
C GLN A 212 0.38 19.52 2.49
N ALA A 213 0.30 18.39 3.21
CA ALA A 213 -0.65 18.27 4.31
C ALA A 213 -0.37 19.24 5.47
N ILE A 214 0.89 19.62 5.70
CA ILE A 214 1.25 20.67 6.66
C ILE A 214 0.93 22.05 6.10
N GLU A 215 1.26 22.32 4.84
CA GLU A 215 0.98 23.60 4.17
C GLU A 215 -0.52 23.92 4.16
N ASP A 216 -1.34 22.92 3.87
CA ASP A 216 -2.80 23.03 3.86
C ASP A 216 -3.41 23.09 5.28
N GLY A 217 -2.58 22.96 6.32
CA GLY A 217 -3.01 23.02 7.72
C GLY A 217 -3.72 21.76 8.24
N TYR A 218 -3.69 20.65 7.49
CA TYR A 218 -4.30 19.38 7.89
C TYR A 218 -3.42 18.56 8.86
N LEU A 219 -2.10 18.71 8.80
CA LEU A 219 -1.16 18.08 9.72
C LEU A 219 -0.33 19.12 10.47
N ALA A 220 -0.04 18.85 11.73
CA ALA A 220 0.91 19.65 12.50
C ALA A 220 2.34 19.33 12.05
N ALA A 221 3.17 20.37 11.92
CA ALA A 221 4.60 20.19 11.67
C ALA A 221 5.24 19.45 12.86
N CYS A 222 5.99 18.39 12.57
CA CYS A 222 6.75 17.69 13.61
C CYS A 222 8.08 18.41 13.88
N GLU A 223 8.38 18.67 15.16
CA GLU A 223 9.70 19.12 15.60
C GLU A 223 10.55 17.88 15.94
N ILE A 224 11.75 17.78 15.35
CA ILE A 224 12.70 16.72 15.67
C ILE A 224 13.59 17.21 16.81
N GLN A 225 13.32 16.75 18.03
CA GLN A 225 14.24 16.97 19.15
C GLN A 225 15.37 15.94 19.06
N LYS A 226 16.60 16.42 18.82
CA LYS A 226 17.80 15.60 18.96
C LYS A 226 18.11 15.51 20.46
N GLY A 227 17.92 14.32 21.03
CA GLY A 227 18.40 13.97 22.37
C GLY A 227 19.91 13.83 22.41
#